data_AF-A0A3D0LU02-F1
#
_entry.id   AF-A0A3D0LU02-F1
#
_cell.length_a   1.000
_cell.length_b   1.000
_cell.length_c   1.000
_cell.angle_alpha   90.00
_cell.angle_beta   90.00
_cell.angle_gamma   90.00
#
_symmetry.space_group_name_H-M   'P 1'
#
loop_
_entity.id
_entity.type
_entity.pdbx_description
1 polymer ?
#
loop_
_entity_poly.entity_id
_entity_poly.type
_entity_poly.pdbx_seq_one_letter_code
_entity_poly.pdbx_strand_id
1 'polypeptide(L)'
;HEAFLDVLPVRASKGHAIRYLSYKWSLSLSQFLVAGDSGNDTEMLLGDTLGVVVSNHSPELETLRGREKIYFAQRSHARGILDGIFHYGFASVPPTTEEDA
;
A
#
# COMPACT_ATOMS: atom_id res chain seq x y z
N HIS A 1 7.68 8.06 14.83
CA HIS A 1 8.36 7.84 13.53
C HIS A 1 9.44 8.88 13.21
N GLU A 2 9.94 9.69 14.16
CA GLU A 2 10.76 10.88 13.85
C GLU A 2 12.29 10.73 14.04
N ALA A 3 12.84 9.51 14.01
CA ALA A 3 14.23 9.28 14.39
C ALA A 3 15.12 8.60 13.33
N PHE A 4 14.68 8.50 12.07
CA PHE A 4 15.44 7.80 11.02
C PHE A 4 15.62 8.66 9.77
N LEU A 5 16.86 8.73 9.29
CA LEU A 5 17.25 9.41 8.06
C LEU A 5 17.90 8.39 7.12
N ASP A 6 17.27 8.18 5.97
CA ASP A 6 17.80 7.29 4.93
C ASP A 6 18.67 8.08 3.94
N VAL A 7 19.95 7.71 3.83
CA VAL A 7 20.87 8.25 2.81
C VAL A 7 21.07 7.19 1.73
N LEU A 8 20.40 7.38 0.60
CA LEU A 8 20.35 6.41 -0.48
C LEU A 8 20.83 7.03 -1.81
N PRO A 9 21.32 6.22 -2.76
CA PRO A 9 21.53 6.69 -4.13
C PRO A 9 20.25 7.30 -4.71
N VAL A 10 20.37 8.30 -5.59
CA VAL A 10 19.23 8.99 -6.24
C VAL A 10 18.22 8.02 -6.89
N ARG A 11 18.66 6.84 -7.32
CA ARG A 11 17.84 5.82 -7.98
C ARG A 11 17.29 4.75 -7.03
N ALA A 12 17.56 4.85 -5.73
CA ALA A 12 17.16 3.87 -4.74
C ALA A 12 16.00 4.41 -3.91
N SER A 13 14.83 3.79 -4.09
CA SER A 13 13.64 4.04 -3.30
C SER A 13 12.65 2.86 -3.40
N LYS A 14 11.66 2.83 -2.52
CA LYS A 14 10.58 1.83 -2.56
C LYS A 14 9.83 1.88 -3.90
N GLY A 15 9.53 3.08 -4.40
CA GLY A 15 8.86 3.28 -5.70
C GLY A 15 9.68 2.77 -6.89
N HIS A 16 10.99 3.05 -6.92
CA HIS A 16 11.89 2.53 -7.96
C HIS A 16 12.02 1.01 -7.90
N ALA A 17 12.08 0.42 -6.70
CA ALA A 17 12.14 -1.03 -6.53
C ALA A 17 10.91 -1.73 -7.13
N ILE A 18 9.71 -1.19 -6.91
CA ILE A 18 8.48 -1.75 -7.49
C ILE A 18 8.47 -1.66 -9.01
N ARG A 19 8.91 -0.52 -9.58
CA ARG A 19 9.02 -0.38 -11.04
C ARG A 19 10.02 -1.38 -11.63
N TYR A 20 11.13 -1.63 -10.94
CA TYR A 20 12.07 -2.68 -11.34
C TYR A 20 11.40 -4.07 -11.34
N LEU A 21 10.59 -4.41 -10.33
CA LEU A 21 9.86 -5.68 -10.29
C LEU A 21 8.81 -5.78 -11.40
N SER A 22 8.06 -4.71 -11.66
CA SER A 22 7.12 -4.61 -12.78
C SER A 22 7.81 -4.91 -14.11
N TYR A 23 8.97 -4.29 -14.37
CA TYR A 23 9.76 -4.57 -15.57
C TYR A 23 10.26 -6.02 -15.61
N LYS A 24 10.86 -6.50 -14.52
CA LYS A 24 11.46 -7.84 -14.43
C LYS A 24 10.46 -8.95 -14.66
N TRP A 25 9.22 -8.78 -14.19
CA TRP A 25 8.16 -9.79 -14.33
C TRP A 25 7.18 -9.52 -15.45
N SER A 26 7.36 -8.42 -16.21
CA SER A 26 6.44 -8.01 -17.27
C SER A 26 4.98 -7.91 -16.78
N LEU A 27 4.80 -7.38 -15.56
CA LEU A 27 3.50 -7.15 -14.94
C LEU A 27 3.19 -5.66 -14.92
N SER A 28 1.94 -5.29 -15.22
CA SER A 28 1.50 -3.90 -15.11
C SER A 28 1.52 -3.45 -13.66
N LEU A 29 1.86 -2.18 -13.40
CA LEU A 29 1.81 -1.59 -12.05
C LEU A 29 0.41 -1.66 -11.42
N SER A 30 -0.65 -1.69 -12.25
CA SER A 30 -2.02 -1.91 -11.80
C SER A 30 -2.28 -3.29 -11.20
N GLN A 31 -1.34 -4.23 -11.31
CA GLN A 31 -1.40 -5.56 -10.70
C GLN A 31 -0.60 -5.64 -9.39
N PHE A 32 0.00 -4.53 -8.95
CA PHE A 32 0.74 -4.45 -7.70
C PHE A 32 -0.12 -3.77 -6.64
N LEU A 33 -0.33 -4.46 -5.53
CA LEU A 33 -0.88 -3.89 -4.31
C LEU A 33 0.26 -3.52 -3.36
N VAL A 34 0.25 -2.28 -2.88
CA VAL A 34 1.27 -1.75 -1.97
C VAL A 34 0.60 -1.22 -0.72
N ALA A 35 1.25 -1.38 0.43
CA ALA A 35 0.77 -0.86 1.70
C ALA A 35 1.79 0.10 2.29
N GLY A 36 1.33 1.22 2.83
CA GLY A 36 2.17 2.22 3.49
C GLY A 36 1.51 2.78 4.75
N ASP A 37 2.35 3.24 5.65
CA ASP A 37 1.96 3.84 6.92
C ASP A 37 2.70 5.14 7.23
N SER A 38 3.75 5.49 6.48
CA SER A 38 4.48 6.73 6.73
C SER A 38 4.97 7.45 5.46
N GLY A 39 5.47 8.67 5.62
CA GLY A 39 5.89 9.52 4.51
C GLY A 39 6.90 8.88 3.55
N ASN A 40 7.75 7.95 4.01
CA ASN A 40 8.72 7.26 3.15
C ASN A 40 8.07 6.25 2.17
N ASP A 41 6.77 5.96 2.32
CA ASP A 41 5.98 5.10 1.43
C ASP A 41 5.34 5.88 0.28
N THR A 42 5.30 7.21 0.37
CA THR A 42 4.54 8.10 -0.53
C THR A 42 4.85 7.85 -2.01
N GLU A 43 6.12 7.70 -2.37
CA GLU A 43 6.52 7.48 -3.77
C GLU A 43 5.98 6.15 -4.33
N MET A 44 5.95 5.11 -3.50
CA MET A 44 5.41 3.79 -3.85
C MET A 44 3.88 3.84 -3.96
N LEU A 45 3.21 4.57 -3.06
CA LEU A 45 1.76 4.76 -3.03
C LEU A 45 1.25 5.59 -4.21
N LEU A 46 2.05 6.54 -4.69
CA LEU A 46 1.75 7.37 -5.86
C LEU A 46 2.20 6.75 -7.19
N GLY A 47 2.85 5.58 -7.15
CA GLY A 47 3.55 4.97 -8.28
C GLY A 47 2.68 4.23 -9.28
N ASP A 48 1.44 4.67 -9.53
CA ASP A 48 0.44 4.00 -10.39
C ASP A 48 0.01 2.58 -9.97
N THR A 49 0.41 2.18 -8.76
CA THR A 49 0.01 0.95 -8.08
C THR A 49 -1.36 1.08 -7.43
N LEU A 50 -1.85 -0.03 -6.87
CA LEU A 50 -3.03 -0.04 -6.01
C LEU A 50 -2.58 0.16 -4.56
N GLY A 51 -2.75 1.37 -4.05
CA GLY A 51 -2.21 1.81 -2.77
C GLY A 51 -3.17 1.58 -1.59
N VAL A 52 -2.64 1.08 -0.49
CA VAL A 52 -3.36 0.91 0.78
C VAL A 52 -2.65 1.72 1.86
N VAL A 53 -3.37 2.67 2.46
CA VAL A 53 -2.90 3.40 3.64
C VAL A 53 -3.59 2.79 4.87
N VAL A 54 -2.82 2.15 5.75
CA VAL A 54 -3.38 1.51 6.96
C VAL A 54 -3.83 2.55 7.99
N SER A 55 -4.81 2.24 8.84
CA SER A 55 -5.42 3.27 9.70
C SER A 55 -4.47 3.86 10.75
N ASN A 56 -3.39 3.16 11.10
CA ASN A 56 -2.33 3.64 12.00
C ASN A 56 -1.22 4.44 11.28
N HIS A 57 -1.53 5.02 10.11
CA HIS A 57 -0.58 5.81 9.34
C HIS A 57 -0.24 7.14 10.03
N SER A 58 0.88 7.72 9.61
CA SER A 58 1.34 9.02 10.08
C SER A 58 0.66 10.17 9.32
N PRO A 59 0.45 11.34 9.94
CA PRO A 59 -0.34 12.44 9.36
C PRO A 59 0.14 12.93 7.98
N GLU A 60 1.40 12.71 7.63
CA GLU A 60 1.98 13.07 6.33
C GLU A 60 1.24 12.40 5.16
N LEU A 61 0.71 11.19 5.36
CA LEU A 61 -0.03 10.46 4.32
C LEU A 61 -1.46 10.96 4.12
N GLU A 62 -2.00 11.82 4.99
CA GLU A 62 -3.37 12.35 4.82
C GLU A 62 -3.57 13.14 3.52
N THR A 63 -2.49 13.73 3.00
CA THR A 63 -2.48 14.42 1.70
C THR A 63 -2.82 13.51 0.52
N LEU A 64 -2.77 12.19 0.71
CA LEU A 64 -3.10 11.19 -0.30
C LEU A 64 -4.59 10.83 -0.33
N ARG A 65 -5.38 11.28 0.66
CA ARG A 65 -6.81 10.96 0.77
C ARG A 65 -7.59 11.49 -0.43
N GLY A 66 -8.48 10.65 -0.97
CA GLY A 66 -9.32 10.98 -2.11
C GLY A 66 -8.68 10.73 -3.49
N ARG A 67 -7.42 10.27 -3.55
CA ARG A 67 -6.82 9.81 -4.80
C ARG A 67 -7.45 8.48 -5.24
N GLU A 68 -7.76 8.38 -6.53
CA GLU A 68 -8.53 7.26 -7.11
C GLU A 68 -7.96 5.87 -6.80
N LYS A 69 -6.64 5.71 -6.88
CA LYS A 69 -5.94 4.43 -6.67
C LYS A 69 -5.46 4.22 -5.23
N ILE A 70 -5.92 5.02 -4.27
CA ILE A 70 -5.48 4.93 -2.87
C ILE A 70 -6.69 4.67 -1.97
N TYR A 71 -6.66 3.50 -1.34
CA TYR A 71 -7.61 3.08 -0.35
C TYR A 71 -7.09 3.34 1.06
N PHE A 72 -7.83 4.12 1.85
CA PHE A 72 -7.56 4.29 3.27
C PHE A 72 -8.31 3.22 4.05
N ALA A 73 -7.57 2.28 4.61
CA ALA A 73 -8.13 1.18 5.37
C ALA A 73 -8.71 1.67 6.70
N GLN A 74 -9.79 1.01 7.14
CA GLN A 74 -10.37 1.27 8.46
C GLN A 74 -9.57 0.59 9.56
N ARG A 75 -8.98 -0.58 9.26
CA ARG A 75 -8.21 -1.37 10.23
C ARG A 75 -6.72 -1.04 10.16
N SER A 76 -6.03 -1.27 11.28
CA SER A 76 -4.60 -1.01 11.42
C SER A 76 -3.76 -2.22 10.98
N HIS A 77 -2.49 -1.96 10.69
CA HIS A 77 -1.46 -2.96 10.42
C HIS A 77 -1.93 -4.00 9.37
N ALA A 78 -1.65 -5.29 9.61
CA ALA A 78 -1.99 -6.38 8.69
C ALA A 78 -3.50 -6.46 8.37
N ARG A 79 -4.38 -6.09 9.30
CA ARG A 79 -5.83 -6.08 9.06
C ARG A 79 -6.22 -5.01 8.03
N GLY A 80 -5.53 -3.88 8.02
CA GLY A 80 -5.71 -2.84 6.99
C GLY A 80 -5.21 -3.27 5.61
N ILE A 81 -4.15 -4.08 5.56
CA ILE A 81 -3.67 -4.68 4.30
C ILE A 81 -4.73 -5.64 3.75
N LEU A 82 -5.35 -6.45 4.61
CA LEU A 82 -6.47 -7.32 4.21
C LEU A 82 -7.65 -6.52 3.66
N ASP A 83 -8.00 -5.39 4.27
CA ASP A 83 -9.04 -4.49 3.74
C ASP A 83 -8.73 -4.10 2.29
N GLY A 84 -7.48 -3.72 2.01
CA GLY A 84 -7.03 -3.39 0.66
C GLY A 84 -7.06 -4.56 -0.32
N ILE A 85 -6.63 -5.75 0.11
CA ILE A 85 -6.69 -6.99 -0.70
C ILE A 85 -8.12 -7.28 -1.13
N PHE A 86 -9.08 -7.17 -0.22
CA PHE A 86 -10.50 -7.37 -0.53
C PHE A 86 -11.07 -6.22 -1.36
N HIS A 87 -10.72 -4.97 -1.05
CA HIS A 87 -11.18 -3.78 -1.77
C HIS A 87 -10.80 -3.82 -3.26
N TYR A 88 -9.57 -4.25 -3.56
CA TYR A 88 -9.08 -4.35 -4.94
C TYR A 88 -9.31 -5.72 -5.60
N GLY A 89 -10.00 -6.64 -4.92
CA GLY A 89 -10.41 -7.93 -5.49
C GLY A 89 -9.28 -8.94 -5.71
N PHE A 90 -8.18 -8.84 -4.96
CA PHE A 90 -7.09 -9.84 -4.99
C PHE A 90 -7.49 -11.16 -4.34
N ALA A 91 -8.46 -11.13 -3.42
CA ALA A 91 -9.06 -12.30 -2.81
C ALA A 91 -10.56 -12.05 -2.59
N SER A 92 -11.35 -13.12 -2.57
CA SER A 92 -12.71 -13.07 -2.06
C SER A 92 -12.71 -13.30 -0.55
N VAL A 93 -13.64 -12.66 0.15
CA VAL A 93 -13.93 -13.01 1.55
C VAL A 93 -14.53 -14.42 1.52
N PRO A 94 -13.93 -15.42 2.19
CA PRO A 94 -14.56 -16.73 2.30
C PRO A 94 -15.91 -16.58 3.02
N PRO A 95 -16.96 -17.33 2.63
CA PRO A 95 -18.23 -17.28 3.32
C PRO A 95 -18.00 -17.57 4.81
N THR A 96 -18.48 -16.67 5.68
CA THR A 96 -18.41 -16.86 7.13
C THR A 96 -19.21 -18.09 7.50
N THR A 97 -18.53 -19.16 7.92
CA THR A 97 -19.18 -20.26 8.63
C THR A 97 -19.65 -19.75 9.99
N GLU A 98 -20.86 -20.12 10.40
CA GLU A 98 -21.54 -19.67 11.62
C GLU A 98 -20.80 -19.98 12.95
N GLU A 99 -19.61 -20.60 12.90
CA GLU A 99 -18.83 -20.98 14.10
C GLU A 99 -18.04 -19.85 14.76
N ASP A 100 -17.94 -18.67 14.13
CA ASP A 100 -17.20 -17.52 14.68
C ASP A 100 -18.10 -16.45 15.35
N ALA A 101 -19.37 -16.77 15.65
CA ALA A 101 -20.34 -15.89 16.31
C ALA A 101 -20.45 -16.11 17.83
#